data_AF-A0A961SXI7-F1
#
_entry.id   AF-A0A961SXI7-F1
#
_cell.length_a   1.000
_cell.length_b   1.000
_cell.length_c   1.000
_cell.angle_alpha   90.00
_cell.angle_beta   90.00
_cell.angle_gamma   90.00
#
_symmetry.space_group_name_H-M   'P 1'
#
loop_
_entity.id
_entity.type
_entity.pdbx_description
1 polymer ?
#
loop_
_entity_poly.entity_id
_entity_poly.type
_entity_poly.pdbx_seq_one_letter_code
_entity_poly.pdbx_strand_id
1 'polypeptide(L)' 'YNVFEGKHVKGLPRYTLSRGHVSIDDGAIKTQEGHGKFVKRQPNASVNKALSTWKELTNPNPVKRTGIPATGV' A
#
# COMPACT_ATOMS: atom_id res chain seq x y z
N TYR A 1 2.83 26.79 17.46
CA TYR A 1 3.33 25.68 18.29
C TYR A 1 3.64 24.50 17.40
N ASN A 2 4.59 23.65 17.79
CA ASN A 2 4.89 22.39 17.12
C ASN A 2 4.79 21.27 18.17
N VAL A 3 4.20 20.12 17.83
CA VAL A 3 4.11 18.96 18.77
C VAL A 3 5.49 18.41 19.15
N PHE A 4 6.53 18.77 18.41
CA PHE A 4 7.94 18.40 18.65
C PHE A 4 8.80 19.52 19.23
N GLU A 5 8.19 20.59 19.77
CA GLU A 5 8.92 21.72 20.38
C GLU A 5 9.94 21.24 21.45
N GLY A 6 11.15 21.78 21.42
CA GLY A 6 12.23 21.42 22.35
C GLY A 6 12.93 20.07 22.09
N LYS A 7 12.49 19.29 21.10
CA LYS A 7 13.17 18.03 20.72
C LYS A 7 14.39 18.31 19.87
N HIS A 8 15.54 17.83 20.31
CA HIS A 8 16.80 17.92 19.58
C HIS A 8 17.00 16.66 18.73
N VAL A 9 17.28 16.83 17.45
CA VAL A 9 17.54 15.73 16.51
C VAL A 9 18.91 15.90 15.86
N LYS A 10 19.55 14.79 15.54
CA LYS A 10 20.80 14.73 14.78
C LYS A 10 20.56 13.95 13.49
N GLY A 11 21.16 14.39 12.39
CA GLY A 11 20.98 13.80 11.06
C GLY A 11 19.82 14.45 10.29
N LEU A 12 20.05 15.66 9.79
CA LEU A 12 19.10 16.37 8.93
C LEU A 12 19.39 16.09 7.45
N PRO A 13 18.37 16.09 6.58
CA PRO A 13 18.56 15.89 5.15
C PRO A 13 19.35 17.06 4.55
N ARG A 14 20.55 16.78 4.04
CA ARG A 14 21.34 17.75 3.28
C ARG A 14 20.76 17.99 1.88
N TYR A 15 20.22 16.93 1.26
CA TYR A 15 19.53 17.03 -0.02
C TYR A 15 18.28 16.16 -0.01
N THR A 16 17.18 16.67 -0.56
CA THR A 16 15.98 15.90 -0.82
C THR A 16 15.65 15.97 -2.30
N LEU A 17 15.65 14.82 -2.98
CA LEU A 17 15.35 14.73 -4.40
C LEU A 17 13.93 14.22 -4.61
N SER A 18 13.21 14.87 -5.52
CA SER A 18 11.93 14.39 -6.03
C SER A 18 12.05 14.23 -7.53
N ARG A 19 11.89 13.00 -8.05
CA ARG A 19 11.98 12.70 -9.49
C ARG A 19 13.26 13.24 -10.17
N GLY A 20 14.37 13.28 -9.44
CA GLY A 20 15.67 13.81 -9.91
C GLY A 20 15.88 15.31 -9.67
N HIS A 21 14.84 16.08 -9.29
CA HIS A 21 14.96 17.49 -8.93
C HIS A 21 15.35 17.68 -7.45
N VAL A 22 16.38 18.47 -7.18
CA VAL A 22 16.82 18.82 -5.81
C VAL A 22 15.86 19.85 -5.24
N SER A 23 14.92 19.40 -4.40
CA SER A 23 13.85 20.23 -3.84
C SER A 23 14.24 20.86 -2.49
N ILE A 24 15.17 20.25 -1.77
CA ILE A 24 15.80 20.80 -0.55
C ILE A 24 17.32 20.70 -0.73
N ASP A 25 18.02 21.78 -0.39
CA ASP A 25 19.48 21.91 -0.46
C ASP A 25 19.99 22.62 0.80
N ASP A 26 20.54 21.85 1.73
CA ASP A 26 21.12 22.30 3.00
C ASP A 26 20.23 23.31 3.76
N GLY A 27 18.95 22.96 3.92
CA GLY A 27 17.94 23.81 4.56
C GLY A 27 17.29 24.85 3.64
N ALA A 28 17.86 25.13 2.46
CA ALA A 28 17.22 25.97 1.46
C ALA A 28 16.06 25.22 0.77
N ILE A 29 14.92 25.91 0.65
CA ILE A 29 13.71 25.38 0.02
C ILE A 29 13.73 25.77 -1.48
N LYS A 30 13.83 24.76 -2.35
CA LYS A 30 13.94 24.91 -3.82
C LYS A 30 12.81 24.17 -4.56
N THR A 31 11.63 24.12 -3.93
CA THR A 31 10.44 23.44 -4.46
C THR A 31 9.87 24.15 -5.69
N GLN A 32 9.17 23.40 -6.54
CA GLN A 32 8.45 23.92 -7.71
C GLN A 32 6.97 23.54 -7.59
N GLU A 33 6.08 24.54 -7.61
CA GLU A 33 4.64 24.29 -7.57
C GLU A 33 4.20 23.49 -8.81
N GLY A 34 3.31 22.51 -8.61
CA GLY A 34 2.88 21.61 -9.69
C GLY A 34 3.91 20.56 -10.15
N HIS A 35 5.12 20.52 -9.57
CA HIS A 35 6.12 19.49 -9.91
C HIS A 35 5.67 18.06 -9.55
N GLY A 36 4.86 17.93 -8.50
CA GLY A 36 4.23 16.67 -8.13
C GLY A 36 3.31 16.16 -9.24
N LYS A 37 3.38 14.84 -9.51
CA LYS A 37 2.46 14.17 -10.44
C LYS A 37 1.65 13.12 -9.71
N PHE A 38 0.41 12.93 -10.14
CA PHE A 38 -0.42 11.82 -9.66
C PHE A 38 0.24 10.47 -9.97
N VAL A 39 0.30 9.58 -8.96
CA VAL A 39 0.79 8.22 -9.11
C VAL A 39 -0.40 7.27 -9.12
N LYS A 40 -0.79 6.81 -10.32
CA LYS A 40 -1.86 5.82 -10.47
C LYS A 40 -1.39 4.48 -9.92
N ARG A 41 -2.20 3.86 -9.06
CA ARG A 41 -1.94 2.54 -8.49
C ARG A 41 -2.79 1.49 -9.19
N GLN A 42 -2.17 0.39 -9.58
CA GLN A 42 -2.88 -0.77 -10.12
C GLN A 42 -3.49 -1.60 -8.97
N PRO A 43 -4.65 -2.24 -9.19
CA PRO A 43 -5.21 -3.16 -8.22
C PRO A 43 -4.38 -4.46 -8.15
N ASN A 44 -4.75 -5.36 -7.24
CA ASN A 44 -4.20 -6.73 -7.15
C ASN A 44 -2.68 -6.77 -6.93
N ALA A 45 -2.21 -6.03 -5.92
CA ALA A 45 -0.86 -6.16 -5.39
C ALA A 45 -0.56 -7.63 -5.01
N SER A 46 0.72 -7.99 -4.88
CA SER A 46 1.17 -9.37 -4.63
C SER A 46 0.43 -10.06 -3.49
N VAL A 47 0.14 -9.34 -2.40
CA VAL A 47 -0.61 -9.87 -1.25
C VAL A 47 -2.05 -10.29 -1.60
N ASN A 48 -2.73 -9.56 -2.48
CA ASN A 48 -4.07 -9.91 -2.93
C ASN A 48 -4.04 -11.19 -3.78
N LYS A 49 -3.07 -11.30 -4.68
CA LYS A 49 -2.89 -12.51 -5.49
C LYS A 49 -2.60 -13.73 -4.60
N ALA A 50 -1.69 -13.58 -3.64
CA ALA A 50 -1.37 -14.62 -2.68
C ALA A 50 -2.63 -15.05 -1.88
N LEU A 51 -3.43 -14.08 -1.43
CA LEU A 51 -4.68 -14.36 -0.73
C LEU A 51 -5.69 -15.11 -1.61
N SER A 52 -5.87 -14.70 -2.87
CA SER A 52 -6.78 -15.39 -3.81
C SER A 52 -6.35 -16.84 -4.04
N THR A 53 -5.06 -17.08 -4.29
CA THR A 53 -4.52 -18.44 -4.45
C THR A 53 -4.70 -19.28 -3.19
N TRP A 54 -4.47 -18.70 -2.01
CA TRP A 54 -4.71 -19.40 -0.75
C TRP A 54 -6.17 -19.78 -0.58
N LYS A 55 -7.09 -18.86 -0.88
CA LYS A 55 -8.54 -19.12 -0.77
C LYS A 55 -9.01 -20.18 -1.75
N GLU A 56 -8.45 -20.21 -2.96
CA GLU A 56 -8.71 -21.27 -3.94
C GLU A 56 -8.25 -22.63 -3.42
N LEU A 57 -7.02 -22.72 -2.89
CA LEU A 57 -6.46 -23.95 -2.34
C LEU A 57 -7.27 -24.49 -1.14
N THR A 58 -7.73 -23.60 -0.25
CA THR A 58 -8.43 -23.98 0.98
C THR A 58 -9.95 -23.97 0.86
N ASN A 59 -10.50 -23.84 -0.35
CA ASN A 59 -11.95 -23.71 -0.51
C ASN A 59 -12.64 -25.02 -0.07
N PRO A 60 -13.64 -24.97 0.83
CA PRO A 60 -14.38 -26.18 1.23
C PRO A 60 -15.08 -26.82 0.04
N ASN A 61 -14.91 -28.13 -0.10
CA ASN A 61 -15.57 -28.92 -1.14
C ASN A 61 -16.82 -29.62 -0.57
N PRO A 62 -17.97 -29.61 -1.29
CA PRO A 62 -19.14 -30.36 -0.87
C PRO A 62 -18.92 -31.87 -1.00
N VAL A 63 -19.55 -32.63 -0.11
CA VAL A 63 -19.57 -34.10 -0.23
C VAL A 63 -20.53 -34.49 -1.35
N LYS A 64 -20.02 -35.16 -2.39
CA LYS A 64 -20.84 -35.72 -3.47
C LYS A 64 -21.64 -36.91 -2.93
N ARG A 65 -22.97 -36.83 -2.94
CA ARG A 65 -23.89 -37.91 -2.53
C ARG A 65 -24.83 -38.27 -3.67
N THR A 66 -25.10 -39.56 -3.85
CA THR A 66 -26.10 -40.11 -4.78
C THR A 66 -27.32 -40.59 -4.00
N GLY A 67 -28.54 -40.40 -4.54
CA GLY A 67 -29.78 -40.84 -3.86
C GLY A 67 -30.18 -39.96 -2.69
N ILE A 68 -30.18 -38.63 -2.88
CA ILE A 68 -30.69 -37.70 -1.87
C ILE A 68 -32.17 -38.02 -1.60
N PRO A 69 -32.58 -38.29 -0.35
CA PRO A 69 -33.96 -38.66 -0.03
C PRO A 69 -34.94 -37.56 -0.43
N ALA A 70 -36.16 -37.96 -0.81
CA ALA A 70 -37.25 -37.00 -0.99
C ALA A 70 -37.51 -36.27 0.34
N THR A 71 -37.63 -34.95 0.28
CA THR A 71 -37.83 -34.09 1.46
C THR A 71 -39.27 -33.59 1.53
N GLY A 72 -39.89 -33.70 2.71
CA GLY A 72 -41.13 -33.01 3.10
C GLY A 72 -42.45 -33.73 2.76
N VAL A 73 -43.50 -33.37 3.51
CA VAL A 73 -44.93 -33.61 3.23
C VAL A 73 -45.57 -32.28 2.88
#